data_AF-A0A8T5SV22-F1
#
_entry.id   AF-A0A8T5SV22-F1
#
_cell.length_a   1.000
_cell.length_b   1.000
_cell.length_c   1.000
_cell.angle_alpha   90.00
_cell.angle_beta   90.00
_cell.angle_gamma   90.00
#
_symmetry.space_group_name_H-M   'P 1'
#
loop_
_entity.id
_entity.type
_entity.pdbx_description
1 polymer ?
#
loop_
_entity_poly.entity_id
_entity_poly.type
_entity_poly.pdbx_seq_one_letter_code
_entity_poly.pdbx_strand_id
1 'polypeptide(L)'
;VMDYVQAALRGDVEEAAKLSFDCINCGLCAIRCPAEIVPYNIGQLARRLYSKYIDGPAEHVLKRVKEVEEGKFDAEIEEMKILDRKTLQERYETREKRL
;
A
#
# COMPACT_ATOMS: atom_id res chain seq x y z
N VAL A 1 10.74 -3.69 15.88
CA VAL A 1 10.15 -5.01 15.51
C VAL A 1 9.41 -5.61 16.67
N MET A 2 10.09 -5.87 17.79
CA MET A 2 9.43 -6.49 18.94
C MET A 2 8.33 -5.61 19.55
N ASP A 3 8.43 -4.28 19.47
CA ASP A 3 7.42 -3.37 20.03
C ASP A 3 6.03 -3.58 19.41
N TYR A 4 5.93 -3.66 18.08
CA TYR A 4 4.65 -3.94 17.43
C TYR A 4 4.17 -5.38 17.67
N VAL A 5 5.09 -6.33 17.87
CA VAL A 5 4.73 -7.72 18.26
C VAL A 5 4.12 -7.73 19.66
N GLN A 6 4.68 -6.97 20.59
CA GLN A 6 4.15 -6.84 21.95
C GLN A 6 2.82 -6.09 21.96
N ALA A 7 2.66 -5.04 21.14
CA ALA A 7 1.37 -4.37 20.96
C ALA A 7 0.30 -5.35 20.43
N ALA A 8 0.65 -6.16 19.42
CA ALA A 8 -0.24 -7.19 18.89
C ALA A 8 -0.62 -8.25 19.94
N LEU A 9 0.32 -8.69 20.79
CA LEU A 9 0.04 -9.63 21.89
C LEU A 9 -0.94 -9.06 22.92
N ARG A 10 -0.95 -7.73 23.13
CA ARG A 10 -1.92 -7.05 24.00
C ARG A 10 -3.27 -6.80 23.32
N GLY A 11 -3.41 -7.14 22.03
CA GLY A 11 -4.59 -6.82 21.24
C GLY A 11 -4.68 -5.36 20.79
N ASP A 12 -3.60 -4.58 20.95
CA ASP A 12 -3.55 -3.18 20.52
C ASP A 12 -3.20 -3.09 19.02
N VAL A 13 -4.25 -3.18 18.20
CA VAL A 13 -4.14 -3.20 16.73
C VAL A 13 -3.65 -1.87 16.19
N GLU A 14 -4.08 -0.75 16.78
CA GLU A 14 -3.71 0.59 16.34
C GLU A 14 -2.22 0.85 16.58
N GLU A 15 -1.73 0.58 17.79
CA GLU A 15 -0.32 0.75 18.11
C GLU A 15 0.56 -0.21 17.30
N ALA A 16 0.13 -1.47 17.13
CA ALA A 16 0.84 -2.43 16.28
C ALA A 16 0.90 -1.97 14.81
N ALA A 17 -0.16 -1.35 14.28
CA ALA A 17 -0.18 -0.80 12.94
C ALA A 17 0.80 0.38 12.78
N LYS A 18 0.78 1.32 13.72
CA LYS A 18 1.66 2.51 13.74
C LYS A 18 3.13 2.13 13.87
N LEU A 19 3.48 1.30 14.88
CA LEU A 19 4.85 0.86 15.12
C LEU A 19 5.42 -0.04 14.02
N SER A 20 4.57 -0.67 13.21
CA SER A 20 5.02 -1.53 12.10
C SER A 20 5.11 -0.79 10.76
N PHE A 21 4.82 0.51 10.71
CA PHE A 21 4.74 1.28 9.47
C PHE A 21 6.05 1.26 8.66
N ASP A 22 7.19 1.37 9.33
CA ASP A 22 8.52 1.36 8.70
C ASP A 22 8.97 -0.06 8.26
N CYS A 23 8.17 -1.10 8.50
CA CYS A 23 8.53 -2.45 8.13
C CYS A 23 8.38 -2.68 6.62
N ILE A 24 9.52 -2.87 5.94
CA ILE A 24 9.58 -3.22 4.51
C ILE A 24 9.41 -4.72 4.21
N ASN A 25 9.01 -5.52 5.20
CA ASN A 25 8.84 -6.97 5.09
C ASN A 25 10.08 -7.74 4.56
N CYS A 26 11.30 -7.32 4.90
CA CYS A 26 12.54 -7.97 4.44
C CYS A 26 12.82 -9.38 5.01
N GLY A 27 12.03 -9.85 5.98
CA GLY A 27 12.16 -11.20 6.54
C GLY A 27 13.35 -11.44 7.49
N LEU A 28 14.29 -10.50 7.64
CA LEU A 28 15.47 -10.67 8.50
C LEU A 28 15.14 -10.95 9.98
N CYS A 29 14.01 -10.41 10.46
CA CYS A 29 13.53 -10.67 11.82
C CYS A 29 12.97 -12.10 11.99
N ALA A 30 12.36 -12.67 10.95
CA ALA A 30 11.80 -14.02 11.01
C ALA A 30 12.92 -15.07 11.02
N ILE A 31 13.98 -14.89 10.22
CA ILE A 31 15.13 -15.79 10.14
C ILE A 31 15.84 -15.95 11.50
N ARG A 32 15.85 -14.88 12.32
CA ARG A 32 16.52 -14.86 13.62
C ARG A 32 15.57 -15.10 14.79
N CYS A 33 14.31 -15.43 14.54
CA CYS A 33 13.32 -15.50 15.61
C CYS A 33 13.39 -16.86 16.33
N PRO A 34 13.73 -16.90 17.63
CA PRO A 34 13.76 -18.16 18.39
C PRO A 34 12.37 -18.75 18.62
N ALA A 35 11.32 -17.94 18.52
CA ALA A 35 9.93 -18.37 18.66
C ALA A 35 9.27 -18.78 17.34
N GLU A 36 10.04 -18.81 16.24
CA GLU A 36 9.58 -19.17 14.89
C GLU A 36 8.37 -18.36 14.40
N ILE A 37 8.15 -17.17 14.98
CA ILE A 37 7.12 -16.25 14.51
C ILE A 37 7.59 -15.52 13.25
N VAL A 38 6.63 -14.95 12.52
CA VAL A 38 6.85 -14.16 11.31
C VAL A 38 6.40 -12.71 11.57
N PRO A 39 7.22 -11.86 12.23
CA PRO A 39 6.78 -10.55 12.72
C PRO A 39 6.22 -9.64 11.63
N TYR A 40 6.80 -9.67 10.42
CA TYR A 40 6.33 -8.84 9.32
C TYR A 40 4.89 -9.17 8.89
N ASN A 41 4.45 -10.43 9.02
CA ASN A 41 3.05 -10.81 8.77
C ASN A 41 2.11 -10.28 9.86
N ILE A 42 2.57 -10.23 11.12
CA ILE A 42 1.83 -9.62 12.23
C ILE A 42 1.62 -8.14 11.95
N GLY A 43 2.68 -7.41 11.57
CA GLY A 43 2.58 -6.00 11.20
C GLY A 43 1.66 -5.77 10.00
N GLN A 44 1.76 -6.60 8.96
CA GLN A 44 0.88 -6.50 7.78
C GLN A 44 -0.59 -6.71 8.15
N LEU A 45 -0.89 -7.70 9.00
CA LEU A 45 -2.24 -7.93 9.49
C LEU A 45 -2.75 -6.75 10.32
N ALA A 46 -1.95 -6.23 11.25
CA ALA A 46 -2.31 -5.07 12.07
C ALA A 46 -2.67 -3.86 11.20
N ARG A 47 -1.84 -3.53 10.20
CA ARG A 47 -2.12 -2.43 9.26
C ARG A 47 -3.40 -2.62 8.45
N ARG A 48 -3.70 -3.85 8.02
CA ARG A 48 -4.95 -4.18 7.31
C ARG A 48 -6.17 -4.03 8.21
N LEU A 49 -6.09 -4.51 9.44
CA LEU A 49 -7.18 -4.37 10.41
C LEU A 49 -7.41 -2.90 10.78
N TYR A 50 -6.34 -2.17 11.05
CA TYR A 50 -6.39 -0.73 11.34
C TYR A 50 -7.03 0.05 10.19
N SER A 51 -6.51 -0.10 8.97
CA SER A 51 -7.05 0.63 7.81
C SER A 51 -8.50 0.27 7.51
N LYS A 52 -8.91 -1.00 7.67
CA LYS A 52 -10.28 -1.43 7.34
C LYS A 52 -11.31 -1.06 8.42
N TYR A 53 -10.97 -1.22 9.70
CA TYR A 53 -11.95 -1.18 10.79
C TYR A 53 -11.79 -0.02 11.76
N ILE A 54 -10.63 0.65 11.79
CA ILE A 54 -10.35 1.75 12.73
C ILE A 54 -10.32 3.08 11.97
N ASP A 55 -9.44 3.20 10.97
CA ASP A 55 -9.24 4.46 10.21
C ASP A 55 -10.29 4.63 9.10
N GLY A 56 -10.61 3.52 8.41
CA GLY A 56 -11.50 3.53 7.26
C GLY A 56 -10.82 4.02 5.97
N PRO A 57 -11.56 3.99 4.85
CA PRO A 57 -11.04 4.45 3.56
C PRO A 57 -10.93 5.98 3.53
N ALA A 58 -9.80 6.50 3.05
CA ALA A 58 -9.64 7.93 2.83
C ALA A 58 -10.56 8.43 1.69
N GLU A 59 -11.16 9.61 1.86
CA GLU A 59 -12.12 10.19 0.91
C GLU A 59 -11.57 10.29 -0.52
N HIS A 60 -10.31 10.69 -0.66
CA HIS A 60 -9.66 10.81 -1.96
C HIS A 60 -9.54 9.46 -2.69
N VAL A 61 -9.39 8.35 -1.95
CA VAL A 61 -9.37 7.00 -2.53
C VAL A 61 -10.76 6.63 -3.04
N LEU A 62 -11.80 6.85 -2.24
CA LEU A 62 -13.18 6.59 -2.65
C LEU A 62 -13.56 7.36 -3.91
N LYS A 63 -13.19 8.64 -3.98
CA LYS A 63 -13.38 9.47 -5.17
C LYS A 63 -12.68 8.88 -6.40
N ARG A 64 -11.43 8.42 -6.25
CA ARG A 64 -10.67 7.83 -7.36
C ARG A 64 -11.22 6.48 -7.81
N VAL A 65 -11.69 5.65 -6.88
CA VAL A 65 -12.38 4.40 -7.22
C VAL A 65 -13.62 4.69 -8.07
N LYS A 66 -14.45 5.64 -7.64
CA LYS A 66 -15.64 6.04 -8.40
C LYS A 66 -15.31 6.55 -9.80
N GLU A 67 -14.28 7.39 -9.93
CA GLU A 67 -13.82 7.87 -11.24
C GLU A 67 -13.38 6.73 -12.18
N VAL A 68 -12.73 5.70 -11.64
CA VAL A 68 -12.32 4.51 -12.41
C VAL A 68 -13.54 3.67 -12.79
N GLU A 69 -14.47 3.45 -11.88
CA GLU A 69 -15.72 2.70 -12.14
C GLU A 69 -16.63 3.40 -13.16
N GLU A 70 -16.62 4.74 -13.20
CA GLU A 70 -17.32 5.55 -14.21
C GLU A 70 -16.61 5.56 -15.58
N GLY A 71 -15.46 4.91 -15.71
CA GLY A 71 -14.70 4.83 -16.96
C GLY A 71 -14.04 6.16 -17.35
N LYS A 72 -13.83 7.09 -16.40
CA LYS A 72 -13.29 8.43 -16.67
C LYS A 72 -11.97 8.42 -17.45
N PHE A 73 -11.17 7.37 -17.28
CA PHE A 73 -9.84 7.23 -17.89
C PHE A 73 -9.80 6.22 -19.05
N ASP A 74 -10.92 5.57 -19.39
CA ASP A 74 -10.92 4.47 -20.37
C ASP A 74 -10.51 4.96 -21.75
N ALA A 75 -11.04 6.10 -22.21
CA ALA A 75 -10.71 6.65 -23.52
C ALA A 75 -9.21 6.99 -23.65
N GLU A 76 -8.61 7.55 -22.60
CA GLU A 76 -7.17 7.89 -22.58
C GLU A 76 -6.31 6.62 -22.58
N ILE A 77 -6.72 5.59 -21.81
CA ILE A 77 -6.04 4.30 -21.77
C ILE A 77 -6.11 3.58 -23.12
N GLU A 78 -7.28 3.56 -23.76
CA GLU A 78 -7.46 2.94 -25.08
C GLU A 78 -6.65 3.67 -26.16
N GLU A 79 -6.60 5.01 -26.12
CA GLU A 79 -5.70 5.78 -26.99
C GLU A 79 -4.24 5.36 -26.78
N MET A 80 -3.77 5.30 -25.52
CA MET A 80 -2.39 4.93 -25.24
C MET A 80 -2.03 3.49 -25.66
N LYS A 81 -2.98 2.56 -25.63
CA LYS A 81 -2.74 1.16 -26.06
C LYS A 81 -2.43 1.03 -27.56
N ILE A 82 -2.96 1.93 -28.40
CA ILE A 82 -2.77 1.88 -29.85
C ILE A 82 -1.58 2.70 -30.35
N LEU A 83 -1.01 3.57 -29.50
CA LEU A 83 0.15 4.39 -29.87
C LEU A 83 1.41 3.52 -30.05
N ASP A 84 2.25 3.93 -30.98
CA ASP A 84 3.55 3.31 -31.16
C ASP A 84 4.52 3.69 -30.04
N ARG A 85 5.58 2.89 -29.88
CA ARG A 85 6.58 3.06 -28.82
C ARG A 85 7.25 4.44 -28.83
N LYS A 86 7.51 5.02 -30.01
CA LYS A 86 8.20 6.31 -30.12
C LYS A 86 7.29 7.42 -29.59
N THR A 87 6.04 7.42 -30.01
CA THR A 87 5.03 8.38 -29.57
C THR A 87 4.74 8.28 -28.06
N LEU A 88 4.68 7.05 -27.51
CA LEU A 88 4.54 6.84 -26.06
C LEU A 88 5.74 7.37 -25.26
N GLN A 89 6.95 7.19 -25.77
CA GLN A 89 8.16 7.69 -25.12
C GLN A 89 8.17 9.22 -25.08
N GLU A 90 7.84 9.89 -26.20
CA GLU A 90 7.72 11.34 -26.27
C GLU A 90 6.66 11.88 -25.30
N ARG A 91 5.48 11.25 -25.22
CA ARG A 91 4.44 11.59 -24.23
C ARG A 91 4.94 11.44 -22.79
N TYR A 92 5.68 10.37 -22.49
CA TYR A 92 6.22 10.15 -21.14
C TYR A 92 7.29 11.19 -20.78
N GLU A 93 8.15 11.57 -21.71
CA GLU A 93 9.23 12.55 -21.49
C GLU A 93 8.68 13.98 -21.30
N THR A 94 7.62 14.33 -22.02
CA THR A 94 6.95 15.64 -21.99
C THR A 94 5.91 15.78 -20.88
N ARG A 95 5.63 14.72 -20.12
CA ARG A 95 4.66 14.76 -19.03
C ARG A 95 5.01 15.81 -17.98
N GLU A 96 4.01 16.35 -17.32
CA GLU A 96 4.20 17.25 -16.18
C GLU A 96 5.00 16.53 -15.09
N LYS A 97 6.21 17.02 -14.81
CA LYS A 97 7.06 16.52 -13.73
C LYS A 97 6.63 17.22 -12.47
N ARG A 98 5.76 16.57 -11.69
CA ARG A 98 5.40 17.05 -10.35
C ARG A 98 6.64 16.93 -9.45
N LEU A 99 7.36 18.04 -9.27
CA LEU A 99 8.43 18.22 -8.29
C LEU A 99 7.83 18.53 -6.92
#